data_AF-A0A1C5SYB0-F1
#
_entry.id   AF-A0A1C5SYB0-F1
#
_cell.length_a   1.000
_cell.length_b   1.000
_cell.length_c   1.000
_cell.angle_alpha   90.00
_cell.angle_beta   90.00
_cell.angle_gamma   90.00
#
_symmetry.space_group_name_H-M   'P 1'
#
loop_
_entity.id
_entity.type
_entity.pdbx_description
1 polymer ?
#
loop_
_entity_poly.entity_id
_entity_poly.type
_entity_poly.pdbx_seq_one_letter_code
_entity_poly.pdbx_strand_id
1 'polypeptide(L)'
;MIAQTQLKKPSNWQDFEKLCKLLWGEIWTCEDTIKRHGCQGRNQHGVGVFSYVEKYGGYCDIQCKGKDDYANAQLTEGEIDTEIEKALGFEPELKLLIFATTANKDAYAVL
;
A
#
# COMPACT_ATOMS: atom_id res chain seq x y z
N MET A 1 12.58 11.91 -26.10
CA MET A 1 12.49 11.90 -24.62
C MET A 1 11.02 11.92 -24.25
N ILE A 2 10.54 10.96 -23.47
CA ILE A 2 9.18 11.04 -22.91
C ILE A 2 9.27 12.01 -21.74
N ALA A 3 8.57 13.14 -21.82
CA ALA A 3 8.50 14.08 -20.72
C ALA A 3 7.90 13.36 -19.49
N GLN A 4 8.52 13.53 -18.32
CA GLN A 4 7.96 12.99 -17.08
C GLN A 4 6.58 13.59 -16.86
N THR A 5 5.55 12.76 -17.00
CA THR A 5 4.18 13.15 -16.72
C THR A 5 3.91 12.86 -15.25
N GLN A 6 3.65 13.91 -14.47
CA GLN A 6 3.18 13.73 -13.11
C GLN A 6 1.70 13.34 -13.16
N LEU A 7 1.39 12.13 -12.73
CA LEU A 7 0.01 11.72 -12.52
C LEU A 7 -0.56 12.49 -11.33
N LYS A 8 -1.78 12.98 -11.48
CA LYS A 8 -2.50 13.60 -10.35
C LYS A 8 -2.67 12.55 -9.24
N LYS A 9 -2.41 12.94 -7.99
CA LYS A 9 -2.65 12.06 -6.86
C LYS A 9 -4.13 11.67 -6.78
N PRO A 10 -4.44 10.44 -6.34
CA PRO A 10 -5.82 10.04 -6.09
C PRO A 10 -6.51 11.02 -5.12
N SER A 11 -7.77 11.35 -5.41
CA SER A 11 -8.54 12.34 -4.65
C SER A 11 -8.90 11.88 -3.23
N ASN A 12 -8.84 10.58 -2.98
CA ASN A 12 -9.11 9.97 -1.68
C ASN A 12 -8.29 8.67 -1.52
N TRP A 13 -8.25 8.16 -0.30
CA TRP A 13 -7.46 6.97 0.03
C TRP A 13 -8.03 5.68 -0.60
N GLN A 14 -9.34 5.60 -0.83
CA GLN A 14 -9.99 4.44 -1.44
C GLN A 14 -9.60 4.29 -2.92
N ASP A 15 -9.49 5.41 -3.64
CA ASP A 15 -9.03 5.44 -5.02
C ASP A 15 -7.55 5.08 -5.11
N PHE A 16 -6.74 5.51 -4.14
CA PHE A 16 -5.34 5.09 -4.06
C PHE A 16 -5.21 3.58 -3.80
N GLU A 17 -5.98 3.04 -2.86
CA GLU A 17 -5.99 1.60 -2.60
C GLU A 17 -6.45 0.80 -3.83
N LYS A 18 -7.50 1.28 -4.51
CA LYS A 18 -7.97 0.66 -5.75
C LYS A 18 -6.89 0.70 -6.84
N LEU A 19 -6.18 1.82 -6.97
CA LEU A 19 -5.04 1.95 -7.88
C LEU A 19 -3.95 0.96 -7.53
N CYS A 20 -3.55 0.84 -6.26
CA CYS A 20 -2.56 -0.14 -5.81
C CYS A 20 -2.99 -1.57 -6.10
N LYS A 21 -4.27 -1.92 -5.88
CA LYS A 21 -4.81 -3.23 -6.22
C LYS A 21 -4.67 -3.55 -7.71
N LEU A 22 -5.03 -2.60 -8.58
CA LEU A 22 -4.90 -2.79 -10.02
C LEU A 22 -3.43 -2.89 -10.45
N LEU A 23 -2.60 -1.99 -9.96
CA LEU A 23 -1.18 -1.93 -10.29
C LEU A 23 -0.43 -3.21 -9.87
N TRP A 24 -0.61 -3.66 -8.63
CA TRP A 24 0.05 -4.87 -8.15
C TRP A 24 -0.60 -6.15 -8.68
N GLY A 25 -1.89 -6.11 -9.02
CA GLY A 25 -2.54 -7.17 -9.79
C GLY A 25 -1.81 -7.43 -11.09
N GLU A 26 -1.50 -6.37 -11.84
CA GLU A 26 -0.71 -6.44 -13.08
C GLU A 26 0.74 -6.88 -12.80
N ILE A 27 1.45 -6.20 -11.90
CA ILE A 27 2.89 -6.44 -11.64
C ILE A 27 3.15 -7.88 -11.15
N TRP A 28 2.26 -8.43 -10.33
CA TRP A 28 2.37 -9.79 -9.82
C TRP A 28 1.60 -10.83 -10.64
N THR A 29 0.91 -10.40 -11.71
CA THR A 29 0.08 -11.26 -12.57
C THR A 29 -0.94 -12.06 -11.73
N CYS A 30 -1.65 -11.34 -10.85
CA CYS A 30 -2.56 -11.91 -9.86
C CYS A 30 -3.91 -11.15 -9.77
N GLU A 31 -4.34 -10.56 -10.89
CA GLU A 31 -5.56 -9.73 -11.00
C GLU A 31 -6.82 -10.38 -10.40
N ASP A 32 -6.96 -11.70 -10.55
CA ASP A 32 -8.11 -12.48 -10.07
C ASP A 32 -8.05 -12.82 -8.58
N THR A 33 -6.85 -12.86 -7.99
CA THR A 33 -6.62 -13.32 -6.61
C THR A 33 -6.29 -12.21 -5.63
N ILE A 34 -5.81 -11.07 -6.13
CA ILE A 34 -5.47 -9.90 -5.33
C ILE A 34 -6.73 -9.28 -4.69
N LYS A 35 -6.67 -9.07 -3.38
CA LYS A 35 -7.80 -8.62 -2.56
C LYS A 35 -7.42 -7.39 -1.77
N ARG A 36 -8.38 -6.50 -1.62
CA ARG A 36 -8.29 -5.41 -0.64
C ARG A 36 -8.70 -5.97 0.71
N HIS A 37 -8.02 -5.56 1.78
CA HIS A 37 -8.53 -5.75 3.12
C HIS A 37 -9.81 -4.88 3.27
N GLY A 38 -10.99 -5.48 3.41
CA GLY A 38 -12.24 -4.75 3.62
C GLY A 38 -13.36 -5.62 4.23
N CYS A 39 -14.39 -5.11 4.92
CA CYS A 39 -14.75 -3.75 5.34
C CYS A 39 -15.99 -3.82 6.29
N GLN A 40 -16.32 -2.72 6.98
CA GLN A 40 -17.48 -2.45 7.88
C GLN A 40 -17.28 -2.66 9.40
N GLY A 41 -17.22 -1.53 10.13
CA GLY A 41 -17.63 -1.45 11.55
C GLY A 41 -16.58 -1.02 12.57
N ARG A 42 -15.29 -0.99 12.24
CA ARG A 42 -14.25 -0.54 13.18
C ARG A 42 -13.20 0.33 12.52
N ASN A 43 -12.73 1.31 13.29
CA ASN A 43 -11.82 2.38 12.93
C ASN A 43 -10.64 1.88 12.07
N GLN A 44 -10.68 2.15 10.77
CA GLN A 44 -9.74 1.63 9.79
C GLN A 44 -8.49 2.52 9.72
N HIS A 45 -7.55 2.28 10.62
CA HIS A 45 -6.19 2.81 10.54
C HIS A 45 -5.25 1.72 10.01
N GLY A 46 -5.50 1.30 8.77
CA GLY A 46 -4.72 0.30 8.04
C GLY A 46 -5.46 -0.15 6.77
N VAL A 47 -5.16 0.50 5.64
CA VAL A 47 -5.77 0.25 4.33
C VAL A 47 -4.77 -0.57 3.50
N GLY A 48 -5.11 -1.77 3.07
CA GLY A 48 -4.12 -2.70 2.51
C GLY A 48 -4.64 -3.60 1.40
N VAL A 49 -3.72 -4.15 0.63
CA VAL A 49 -4.00 -5.08 -0.46
C VAL A 49 -3.07 -6.27 -0.35
N PHE A 50 -3.59 -7.48 -0.44
CA PHE A 50 -2.79 -8.69 -0.34
C PHE A 50 -3.12 -9.70 -1.43
N SER A 51 -2.15 -10.56 -1.74
CA SER A 51 -2.32 -11.71 -2.62
C SER A 51 -1.31 -12.80 -2.31
N TYR A 52 -1.61 -14.03 -2.71
CA TYR A 52 -0.57 -15.05 -2.84
C TYR A 52 0.18 -14.80 -4.15
N VAL A 53 1.51 -14.67 -4.09
CA VAL A 53 2.35 -14.33 -5.23
C VAL A 53 3.31 -15.48 -5.52
N GLU A 54 3.13 -16.13 -6.67
CA GLU A 54 3.90 -17.33 -7.02
C GLU A 54 5.42 -17.11 -7.04
N LYS A 55 5.86 -15.94 -7.53
CA LYS A 55 7.28 -15.57 -7.53
C LYS A 55 7.92 -15.61 -6.14
N TYR A 56 7.15 -15.32 -5.09
CA TYR A 56 7.63 -15.32 -3.71
C TYR A 56 7.21 -16.58 -2.93
N GLY A 57 6.40 -17.46 -3.53
CA GLY A 57 5.91 -18.68 -2.90
C GLY A 57 5.12 -18.41 -1.61
N GLY A 58 4.35 -17.33 -1.56
CA GLY A 58 3.60 -16.97 -0.35
C GLY A 58 2.79 -15.69 -0.44
N TYR A 59 2.13 -15.35 0.67
CA TYR A 59 1.33 -14.14 0.77
C TYR A 59 2.20 -12.90 0.84
N CYS A 60 1.81 -11.88 0.09
CA CYS A 60 2.45 -10.57 0.08
C CYS A 60 1.37 -9.51 0.37
N ASP A 61 1.72 -8.51 1.18
CA ASP A 61 0.83 -7.43 1.56
C ASP A 61 1.39 -6.08 1.09
N ILE A 62 0.47 -5.18 0.72
CA ILE A 62 0.73 -3.83 0.25
C ILE A 62 -0.05 -2.88 1.16
N GLN A 63 0.68 -2.24 2.07
CA GLN A 63 0.14 -1.25 2.97
C GLN A 63 0.06 0.11 2.24
N CYS A 64 -1.16 0.56 1.97
CA CYS A 64 -1.43 1.80 1.26
C CYS A 64 -1.51 2.97 2.25
N LYS A 65 -0.66 3.99 2.07
CA LYS A 65 -0.55 5.18 2.90
C LYS A 65 -0.77 6.43 2.05
N GLY A 66 -2.05 6.76 1.85
CA GLY A 66 -2.45 8.00 1.20
C GLY A 66 -2.05 9.21 2.05
N LYS A 67 -1.28 10.11 1.45
CA LYS A 67 -0.86 11.39 2.01
C LYS A 67 -1.33 12.47 1.04
N ASP A 68 -2.33 13.24 1.48
CA ASP A 68 -2.98 14.24 0.63
C ASP A 68 -2.05 15.43 0.32
N ASP A 69 -2.39 16.17 -0.72
CA ASP A 69 -1.62 17.34 -1.18
C ASP A 69 -1.67 18.53 -0.21
N TYR A 70 -2.57 18.52 0.77
CA TYR A 70 -2.80 19.65 1.68
C TYR A 70 -2.01 19.55 2.98
N ALA A 71 -1.62 18.34 3.40
CA ALA A 71 -1.02 18.11 4.70
C ALA A 71 0.51 17.98 4.69
N ASN A 72 1.19 17.97 3.52
CA ASN A 72 2.62 17.59 3.39
C ASN A 72 2.96 16.29 4.17
N ALA A 73 1.95 15.44 4.37
CA ALA A 73 2.02 14.38 5.35
C ALA A 73 3.05 13.35 4.88
N GLN A 74 3.95 12.97 5.79
CA GLN A 74 4.95 11.95 5.54
C GLN A 74 4.52 10.61 6.09
N LEU A 75 5.07 9.55 5.52
CA LEU A 75 5.09 8.26 6.19
C LEU A 75 6.04 8.37 7.37
N THR A 76 5.56 8.06 8.56
CA THR A 76 6.35 8.13 9.81
C THR A 76 6.86 6.75 10.20
N GLU A 77 7.97 6.69 10.93
CA GLU A 77 8.48 5.44 11.54
C GLU A 77 7.40 4.72 12.36
N GLY A 78 6.68 5.44 13.22
CA GLY A 78 5.61 4.83 14.03
C GLY A 78 4.48 4.22 13.19
N GLU A 79 4.15 4.81 12.03
CA GLU A 79 3.22 4.20 11.08
C GLU A 79 3.81 2.97 10.39
N ILE A 80 5.12 2.90 10.18
CA ILE A 80 5.80 1.74 9.61
C ILE A 80 5.82 0.62 10.64
N ASP A 81 6.30 0.89 11.85
CA ASP A 81 6.40 -0.07 12.95
C ASP A 81 5.05 -0.71 13.26
N THR A 82 4.00 0.12 13.36
CA THR A 82 2.63 -0.36 13.60
C THR A 82 2.18 -1.36 12.54
N GLU A 83 2.52 -1.15 11.26
CA GLU A 83 2.10 -2.03 10.18
C GLU A 83 3.00 -3.27 10.07
N ILE A 84 4.27 -3.16 10.44
CA ILE A 84 5.17 -4.31 10.61
C ILE A 84 4.62 -5.23 11.71
N GLU A 85 4.24 -4.70 12.87
CA GLU A 85 3.67 -5.50 13.97
C GLU A 85 2.41 -6.25 13.53
N LYS A 86 1.53 -5.60 12.76
CA LYS A 86 0.34 -6.27 12.20
C LYS A 86 0.72 -7.34 11.18
N ALA A 87 1.68 -7.06 10.31
CA ALA A 87 2.16 -7.98 9.30
C ALA A 87 2.78 -9.25 9.92
N LEU A 88 3.49 -9.12 11.05
CA LEU A 88 4.02 -10.25 11.81
C LEU A 88 2.93 -11.16 12.38
N GLY A 89 1.72 -10.63 12.62
CA GLY A 89 0.55 -11.40 13.06
C GLY A 89 -0.29 -11.98 11.93
N PHE A 90 0.09 -11.80 10.67
CA PHE A 90 -0.67 -12.29 9.53
C PHE A 90 -0.46 -13.80 9.33
N GLU A 91 -1.56 -14.55 9.24
CA GLU A 91 -1.53 -16.00 8.99
C GLU A 91 -2.20 -16.36 7.65
N PRO A 92 -1.53 -17.11 6.77
CA PRO A 92 -0.14 -17.61 6.86
C PRO A 92 0.92 -16.51 6.71
N GLU A 93 2.10 -16.68 7.33
CA GLU A 93 3.19 -15.68 7.35
C GLU A 93 3.44 -14.99 5.99
N LEU A 94 3.53 -13.66 6.03
CA LEU A 94 3.85 -12.85 4.85
C LEU A 94 5.29 -13.05 4.41
N LYS A 95 5.48 -13.19 3.09
CA LYS A 95 6.81 -13.23 2.45
C LYS A 95 7.33 -11.85 2.08
N LEU A 96 6.44 -10.87 1.92
CA LEU A 96 6.79 -9.52 1.55
C LEU A 96 5.73 -8.54 2.07
N LEU A 97 6.20 -7.45 2.69
CA LEU A 97 5.40 -6.28 3.01
C LEU A 97 5.90 -5.10 2.18
N ILE A 98 5.00 -4.42 1.46
CA ILE A 98 5.29 -3.24 0.66
C ILE A 98 4.55 -2.04 1.22
N PHE A 99 5.24 -0.92 1.40
CA PHE A 99 4.59 0.36 1.67
C PHE A 99 4.43 1.14 0.37
N ALA A 100 3.18 1.43 0.01
CA ALA A 100 2.85 2.31 -1.10
C ALA A 100 2.36 3.65 -0.56
N THR A 101 2.98 4.76 -0.94
CA THR A 101 2.60 6.09 -0.47
C THR A 101 2.49 7.13 -1.58
N THR A 102 1.61 8.12 -1.38
CA THR A 102 1.49 9.30 -2.22
C THR A 102 2.27 10.52 -1.67
N ALA A 103 3.10 10.32 -0.63
CA ALA A 103 4.00 11.33 -0.12
C ALA A 103 4.95 11.84 -1.22
N ASN A 104 5.33 13.11 -1.14
CA ASN A 104 6.27 13.70 -2.10
C ASN A 104 7.67 13.11 -1.91
N LYS A 105 8.32 12.75 -3.02
CA LYS A 105 9.63 12.07 -3.04
C LYS A 105 10.77 12.82 -2.32
N ASP A 106 10.71 14.16 -2.28
CA ASP A 106 11.75 15.01 -1.70
C ASP A 106 11.49 15.37 -0.24
N ALA A 107 10.43 14.84 0.36
CA ALA A 107 10.34 14.82 1.79
C ALA A 107 11.13 13.61 2.27
N TYR A 108 12.26 13.87 2.91
CA TYR A 108 13.02 12.85 3.61
C TYR A 108 12.02 12.01 4.42
N ALA A 109 11.95 10.71 4.13
CA ALA A 109 11.41 9.79 5.11
C ALA A 109 12.31 9.99 6.33
N VAL A 110 11.75 10.59 7.38
CA VAL A 110 12.40 10.61 8.68
C VAL A 110 12.27 9.15 9.13
N LEU A 111 13.36 8.41 8.90
CA LEU A 111 13.60 7.02 9.25
C LEU A 111 14.67 6.96 10.34
#